data_AF-A0A0F9KN96-F1
#
_entry.id   AF-A0A0F9KN96-F1
#
_cell.length_a   1.000
_cell.length_b   1.000
_cell.length_c   1.000
_cell.angle_alpha   90.00
_cell.angle_beta   90.00
_cell.angle_gamma   90.00
#
_symmetry.space_group_name_H-M   'P 1'
#
loop_
_entity.id
_entity.type
_entity.pdbx_description
1 polymer ?
#
loop_
_entity_poly.entity_id
_entity_poly.type
_entity_poly.pdbx_seq_one_letter_code
_entity_poly.pdbx_strand_id
1 'polypeptide(L)' 'MPKRYLTSKTLWVNTLAFTFFLIQFFTGWVVPPEWQAFALTAINYGLRLVTKDPVV' A
#
# COMPACT_ATOMS: atom_id res chain seq x y z
N MET A 1 -7.26 -22.19 -3.15
CA MET A 1 -7.23 -21.67 -1.75
C MET A 1 -6.88 -20.19 -1.78
N PRO A 2 -7.52 -19.33 -0.97
CA PRO A 2 -7.90 -17.96 -1.31
C PRO A 2 -6.72 -16.99 -1.21
N LYS A 3 -5.74 -17.10 -2.10
CA LYS A 3 -4.59 -16.18 -2.14
C LYS A 3 -4.89 -14.87 -2.87
N ARG A 4 -5.99 -14.82 -3.64
CA ARG A 4 -6.28 -13.76 -4.60
C ARG A 4 -6.50 -12.37 -3.98
N TYR A 5 -6.92 -12.30 -2.72
CA TYR A 5 -7.11 -11.04 -2.00
C TYR A 5 -5.79 -10.49 -1.43
N LEU A 6 -4.98 -11.35 -0.81
CA LEU A 6 -3.69 -10.97 -0.20
C LEU A 6 -2.60 -10.69 -1.24
N THR A 7 -2.75 -11.12 -2.49
CA THR A 7 -1.85 -10.75 -3.59
C THR A 7 -2.37 -9.62 -4.47
N SER A 8 -3.59 -9.12 -4.23
CA SER A 8 -4.16 -8.04 -5.03
C SER A 8 -3.49 -6.71 -4.71
N LYS A 9 -2.71 -6.18 -5.66
CA LYS A 9 -2.09 -4.84 -5.55
C LYS A 9 -3.13 -3.78 -5.20
N THR A 10 -4.31 -3.84 -5.82
CA THR A 10 -5.42 -2.91 -5.56
C THR A 10 -5.87 -2.94 -4.11
N LEU A 11 -5.94 -4.12 -3.49
CA LEU A 11 -6.36 -4.24 -2.09
C LEU A 11 -5.35 -3.55 -1.17
N TRP A 12 -4.05 -3.80 -1.35
CA TRP A 12 -3.02 -3.19 -0.52
C TRP A 12 -2.86 -1.70 -0.73
N VAL A 13 -2.97 -1.22 -1.97
CA VAL A 13 -2.95 0.23 -2.27
C VAL A 13 -4.15 0.92 -1.61
N ASN A 14 -5.34 0.34 -1.70
CA ASN A 14 -6.54 0.90 -1.06
C ASN A 14 -6.45 0.85 0.46
N THR A 15 -5.93 -0.24 1.04
CA THR A 15 -5.69 -0.35 2.48
C THR A 15 -4.68 0.69 2.95
N LEU A 16 -3.57 0.89 2.23
CA LEU A 16 -2.56 1.88 2.56
C LEU A 16 -3.13 3.31 2.49
N ALA A 17 -3.87 3.62 1.42
CA ALA A 17 -4.52 4.91 1.26
C ALA A 17 -5.50 5.17 2.41
N PHE A 18 -6.31 4.17 2.78
CA PHE A 18 -7.23 4.25 3.90
C PHE A 18 -6.50 4.46 5.24
N THR A 19 -5.39 3.76 5.47
CA THR A 19 -4.56 3.96 6.68
C THR A 19 -3.99 5.38 6.74
N PHE A 20 -3.49 5.92 5.64
CA PHE A 20 -3.00 7.30 5.63
C PHE A 20 -4.11 8.32 5.85
N PHE A 21 -5.30 8.10 5.27
CA PHE A 21 -6.45 8.95 5.55
C PHE A 21 -6.86 8.90 7.03
N LEU A 22 -6.84 7.73 7.66
CA LEU A 22 -7.11 7.62 9.10
C LEU A 22 -6.08 8.36 9.94
N ILE A 23 -4.79 8.18 9.65
CA ILE A 23 -3.72 8.89 10.36
C ILE A 23 -3.91 10.40 10.22
N GLN A 24 -4.17 10.88 9.00
CA GLN A 24 -4.43 12.29 8.74
C GLN A 24 -5.69 12.79 9.47
N PHE A 25 -6.76 11.99 9.53
CA PHE A 25 -8.00 12.33 10.24
C PHE A 25 -7.78 12.56 11.74
N PHE A 26 -6.98 11.72 12.40
CA PHE A 26 -6.74 11.82 13.85
C PHE A 26 -5.65 12.82 14.23
N THR A 27 -4.65 13.01 13.37
CA THR A 27 -3.47 13.85 13.70
C THR A 27 -3.54 15.25 13.10
N GLY A 28 -4.38 15.47 12.08
CA GLY A 28 -4.37 16.68 11.26
C GLY A 28 -3.08 16.85 10.42
N TRP A 29 -2.15 15.90 10.51
CA TRP A 29 -0.89 15.93 9.78
C TRP A 29 -1.10 15.47 8.34
N VAL A 30 -0.80 16.35 7.39
CA VAL A 30 -0.81 16.00 5.96
C VAL A 30 0.43 15.16 5.68
N VAL A 31 0.21 13.91 5.26
CA VAL A 31 1.30 12.99 4.91
C VAL A 31 1.98 13.49 3.63
N PRO A 32 3.26 13.87 3.67
CA PRO A 32 3.95 14.39 2.50
C PRO A 32 3.98 13.35 1.37
N PRO A 33 3.92 13.76 0.10
CA PRO A 33 3.90 12.86 -1.06
C PRO A 33 5.08 11.87 -1.08
N GLU A 34 6.24 12.27 -0.57
CA GLU A 34 7.45 11.45 -0.51
C GLU A 34 7.26 10.22 0.39
N TRP A 35 6.58 10.40 1.53
CA TRP A 35 6.27 9.33 2.46
C TRP A 35 5.23 8.36 1.89
N GLN A 36 4.27 8.89 1.13
CA GLN A 36 3.29 8.07 0.40
C GLN A 36 3.98 7.22 -0.68
N ALA A 37 4.88 7.83 -1.46
CA ALA A 37 5.65 7.15 -2.50
C ALA A 37 6.57 6.05 -1.92
N PHE A 38 7.22 6.33 -0.79
CA PHE A 38 8.05 5.35 -0.08
C PHE A 38 7.24 4.14 0.38
N ALA A 39 6.08 4.39 1.02
CA ALA A 39 5.20 3.31 1.49
C ALA A 39 4.62 2.47 0.34
N LEU A 40 4.21 3.11 -0.76
CA LEU A 40 3.78 2.44 -1.99
C LEU A 40 4.87 1.55 -2.58
N THR A 41 6.11 2.04 -2.63
CA THR A 41 7.26 1.29 -3.14
C THR A 41 7.55 0.07 -2.27
N ALA A 42 7.56 0.23 -0.95
CA ALA A 42 7.78 -0.85 0.00
C ALA A 42 6.70 -1.95 -0.12
N ILE A 43 5.43 -1.57 -0.25
CA ILE A 43 4.33 -2.52 -0.44
C ILE A 43 4.42 -3.22 -1.78
N ASN A 44 4.71 -2.49 -2.87
CA ASN A 44 4.88 -3.10 -4.19
C ASN A 44 6.05 -4.09 -4.21
N TYR A 45 7.15 -3.78 -3.52
CA TYR A 45 8.29 -4.68 -3.38
C TYR A 45 7.96 -5.91 -2.54
N GLY A 46 7.28 -5.73 -1.39
CA GLY A 46 6.83 -6.83 -0.55
C GLY A 46 5.86 -7.75 -1.28
N LEU A 47 4.89 -7.17 -1.99
CA LEU A 47 4.00 -7.92 -2.88
C LEU A 47 4.77 -8.68 -3.95
N ARG A 48 5.77 -8.07 -4.59
CA ARG A 48 6.60 -8.76 -5.58
C ARG A 48 7.32 -9.97 -5.01
N LEU A 49 7.83 -9.90 -3.77
CA LEU A 49 8.46 -11.06 -3.14
C LEU A 49 7.47 -12.21 -2.90
N VAL A 50 6.22 -11.87 -2.60
CA VAL A 50 5.16 -12.86 -2.33
C VAL A 50 4.50 -13.38 -3.62
N THR A 51 4.29 -12.53 -4.62
CA THR A 51 3.57 -12.86 -5.87
C THR A 51 4.50 -13.32 -7.00
N LYS A 52 5.77 -12.88 -7.00
CA LYS A 52 6.74 -13.01 -8.10
C LYS A 52 6.32 -12.33 -9.41
N ASP A 53 5.26 -11.53 -9.40
CA ASP A 53 4.79 -10.82 -10.59
C ASP A 53 5.56 -9.51 -10.79
N PRO A 54 5.94 -9.16 -12.04
CA PRO A 54 6.58 -7.88 -12.35
C PRO A 54 5.64 -6.68 -12.10
N VAL A 55 6.24 -5.51 -11.94
CA VAL A 55 5.53 -4.23 -11.86
C VAL A 55 5.05 -3.90 -13.28
N VAL A 56 3.73 -3.81 -13.47
CA VAL A 56 3.10 -3.13 -14.61
C VAL A 56 2.82 -1.71 -14.21
#